data_AF-A0A7S0SZI3-F1
#
_entry.id   AF-A0A7S0SZI3-F1
#
_cell.length_a   1.000
_cell.length_b   1.000
_cell.length_c   1.000
_cell.angle_alpha   90.00
_cell.angle_beta   90.00
_cell.angle_gamma   90.00
#
_symmetry.space_group_name_H-M   'P 1'
#
loop_
_entity.id
_entity.type
_entity.pdbx_description
1 polymer ?
#
loop_
_entity_poly.entity_id
_entity_poly.type
_entity_poly.pdbx_seq_one_letter_code
_entity_poly.pdbx_strand_id
1 'polypeptide(L)'
;MAQEALIPSAAPAAPSRDDAPAPASNAAPTAATPSEPPPLQSQTKGPDVGLGMGRAMVAMQLFEKAKKEYAAVEELTEGSTEYAAALEEVHRRTAAECLKVAQSHGGIYNKAAQFVASLQGGAGDSGIPKAYIDALSVLTDQAPFKPFAEMDACFIEEFGKSAAEVFRSIDQVPLAAASLAQVHRAVTHDGLEVAVKMQYPWLKHHLTSDFAVFAMFGQQIKPGGFDLSWLVRDFQVSLTAELDFEGEAANSERCAAELRHRVDVHVPRVVRQFTSKRVLCTEYVRGMVRCNSLPELRAAGFSPRRVGAALSSVFAEMVFVHGHVHGDPHAGNVYVRRRPQPREKGGEEGSGGAGSGGGVANGGGGVAGVGGDHGD
;
A
#
# COMPACT_ATOMS: atom_id res chain seq x y z
N MET A 1 7.23 6.94 5.30
CA MET A 1 7.46 5.49 5.34
C MET A 1 6.11 4.84 5.54
N ALA A 2 5.80 3.85 4.72
CA ALA A 2 4.50 3.66 4.10
C ALA A 2 3.54 2.74 4.87
N GLN A 3 2.46 3.33 5.41
CA GLN A 3 1.28 2.55 5.77
C GLN A 3 0.45 2.26 4.52
N GLU A 4 0.75 1.12 3.91
CA GLU A 4 0.12 0.66 2.67
C GLU A 4 -1.15 -0.15 2.95
N ALA A 5 -2.24 0.36 2.39
CA ALA A 5 -3.42 -0.35 1.90
C ALA A 5 -4.38 -1.01 2.92
N LEU A 6 -5.52 -0.34 3.11
CA LEU A 6 -6.67 -0.81 3.88
C LEU A 6 -7.99 -0.30 3.27
N ILE A 7 -8.54 -0.95 2.23
CA ILE A 7 -10.00 -1.06 1.98
C ILE A 7 -10.30 -2.27 1.06
N PRO A 8 -11.19 -3.21 1.43
CA PRO A 8 -11.83 -4.14 0.50
C PRO A 8 -13.01 -3.47 -0.24
N SER A 9 -13.13 -3.73 -1.55
CA SER A 9 -14.29 -3.33 -2.36
C SER A 9 -15.60 -3.89 -1.78
N ALA A 10 -16.58 -3.02 -1.49
CA ALA A 10 -17.90 -3.44 -1.08
C ALA A 10 -18.70 -3.93 -2.31
N ALA A 11 -19.04 -5.22 -2.34
CA ALA A 11 -20.03 -5.73 -3.29
C ALA A 11 -21.41 -5.11 -2.99
N PRO A 12 -22.20 -4.71 -3.99
CA PRO A 12 -23.52 -4.15 -3.78
C PRO A 12 -24.47 -5.20 -3.19
N ALA A 13 -25.27 -4.79 -2.20
CA ALA A 13 -26.31 -5.62 -1.59
C ALA A 13 -27.34 -6.05 -2.64
N ALA A 14 -27.64 -7.35 -2.70
CA ALA A 14 -28.73 -7.88 -3.50
C ALA A 14 -30.10 -7.46 -2.89
N PRO A 15 -31.08 -7.04 -3.70
CA PRO A 15 -32.40 -6.71 -3.20
C PRO A 15 -33.16 -7.96 -2.73
N SER A 16 -33.94 -7.77 -1.68
CA SER A 16 -34.83 -8.74 -1.03
C SER A 16 -35.84 -9.35 -2.00
N ARG A 17 -35.98 -10.68 -1.93
CA ARG A 17 -37.05 -11.44 -2.57
C ARG A 17 -38.35 -11.23 -1.80
N ASP A 18 -39.35 -10.63 -2.43
CA ASP A 18 -40.75 -10.97 -2.25
C ASP A 18 -41.48 -10.69 -3.58
N ASP A 19 -42.48 -11.51 -3.86
CA ASP A 19 -43.33 -11.60 -5.06
C ASP A 19 -42.79 -12.44 -6.24
N ALA A 20 -43.14 -13.73 -6.18
CA ALA A 20 -43.31 -14.58 -7.36
C ALA A 20 -44.67 -15.30 -7.27
N PRO A 21 -45.45 -15.40 -8.36
CA PRO A 21 -46.34 -16.53 -8.59
C PRO A 21 -45.69 -17.54 -9.55
N ALA A 22 -45.87 -18.83 -9.26
CA ALA A 22 -45.34 -19.99 -10.02
C ALA A 22 -46.36 -20.53 -11.04
N PRO A 23 -46.09 -21.63 -11.78
CA PRO A 23 -45.08 -21.77 -12.83
C PRO A 23 -45.67 -22.33 -14.15
N ALA A 24 -44.92 -22.26 -15.26
CA ALA A 24 -45.20 -23.07 -16.45
C ALA A 24 -43.95 -23.86 -16.86
N SER A 25 -44.17 -25.17 -17.02
CA SER A 25 -43.27 -26.25 -17.39
C SER A 25 -42.46 -25.97 -18.67
N ASN A 26 -41.13 -26.14 -18.62
CA ASN A 26 -40.45 -26.91 -19.66
C ASN A 26 -39.08 -27.47 -19.24
N ALA A 27 -38.74 -28.57 -19.89
CA ALA A 27 -37.72 -29.57 -19.58
C ALA A 27 -36.28 -29.07 -19.30
N ALA A 28 -35.62 -29.78 -18.38
CA ALA A 28 -34.24 -29.60 -17.95
C ALA A 28 -33.20 -30.20 -18.92
N PRO A 29 -31.98 -29.65 -18.94
CA PRO A 29 -30.76 -30.43 -19.05
C PRO A 29 -30.05 -30.49 -17.69
N THR A 30 -29.54 -31.68 -17.38
CA THR A 30 -28.81 -32.10 -16.18
C THR A 30 -27.72 -31.13 -15.72
N ALA A 31 -27.89 -30.57 -14.52
CA ALA A 31 -26.84 -29.85 -13.82
C ALA A 31 -25.84 -30.84 -13.19
N ALA A 32 -24.57 -30.71 -13.58
CA ALA A 32 -23.46 -31.37 -12.93
C ALA A 32 -23.34 -30.86 -11.47
N THR A 33 -23.21 -31.79 -10.54
CA THR A 33 -22.85 -31.55 -9.15
C THR A 33 -21.56 -30.71 -9.06
N PRO A 34 -21.47 -29.71 -8.16
CA PRO A 34 -20.21 -29.03 -7.93
C PRO A 34 -19.25 -30.01 -7.25
N SER A 35 -18.22 -30.42 -7.98
CA SER A 35 -17.11 -31.20 -7.47
C SER A 35 -16.40 -30.44 -6.34
N GLU A 36 -16.18 -31.11 -5.21
CA GLU A 36 -15.29 -30.63 -4.14
C GLU A 36 -13.95 -30.15 -4.74
N PRO A 37 -13.40 -29.03 -4.26
CA PRO A 37 -12.06 -28.62 -4.67
C PRO A 37 -11.06 -29.71 -4.23
N PRO A 38 -10.09 -30.06 -5.08
CA PRO A 38 -9.11 -31.09 -4.74
C PRO A 38 -8.30 -30.65 -3.52
N PRO A 39 -7.84 -31.59 -2.66
CA PRO A 39 -7.06 -31.26 -1.49
C PRO A 39 -5.78 -30.54 -1.93
N LEU A 40 -5.51 -29.36 -1.35
CA LEU A 40 -4.25 -28.65 -1.54
C LEU A 40 -3.10 -29.53 -1.04
N GLN A 41 -2.37 -30.12 -1.98
CA GLN A 41 -1.08 -30.72 -1.67
C GLN A 41 -0.09 -29.60 -1.37
N SER A 42 0.27 -29.48 -0.08
CA SER A 42 1.32 -28.59 0.40
C SER A 42 2.67 -29.07 -0.13
N GLN A 43 3.09 -28.53 -1.27
CA GLN A 43 4.50 -28.54 -1.65
C GLN A 43 5.11 -27.19 -1.31
N THR A 44 5.67 -27.08 -0.12
CA THR A 44 6.61 -26.01 0.23
C THR A 44 7.87 -26.20 -0.60
N LYS A 45 7.90 -25.65 -1.82
CA LYS A 45 9.16 -25.47 -2.55
C LYS A 45 9.95 -24.39 -1.81
N GLY A 46 11.18 -24.71 -1.42
CA GLY A 46 12.13 -23.73 -0.89
C GLY A 46 12.41 -22.60 -1.89
N PRO A 47 13.17 -21.57 -1.51
CA PRO A 47 13.41 -20.41 -2.36
C PRO A 47 13.99 -20.83 -3.71
N ASP A 48 13.32 -20.43 -4.80
CA ASP A 48 13.73 -20.75 -6.17
C ASP A 48 14.94 -19.89 -6.57
N VAL A 49 16.13 -20.34 -6.17
CA VAL A 49 17.42 -19.70 -6.50
C VAL A 49 17.61 -19.55 -8.02
N GLY A 50 17.01 -20.46 -8.82
CA GLY A 50 17.05 -20.41 -10.28
C GLY A 50 16.25 -19.24 -10.87
N LEU A 51 15.13 -18.87 -10.23
CA LEU A 51 14.32 -17.72 -10.64
C LEU A 51 15.08 -16.39 -10.48
N GLY A 52 15.86 -16.24 -9.41
CA GLY A 52 16.69 -15.06 -9.17
C GLY A 52 17.79 -14.86 -10.23
N MET A 53 18.52 -15.93 -10.56
CA MET A 53 19.52 -15.89 -11.63
C MET A 53 18.91 -15.63 -13.01
N GLY A 54 17.74 -16.19 -13.30
CA GLY A 54 17.01 -15.94 -14.54
C GLY A 54 16.60 -14.48 -14.71
N ARG A 55 16.07 -13.86 -13.64
CA ARG A 55 15.69 -12.44 -13.63
C ARG A 55 16.89 -11.53 -13.86
N ALA A 56 17.98 -11.76 -13.13
CA ALA A 56 19.22 -11.01 -13.30
C ALA A 56 19.78 -11.13 -14.73
N MET A 57 19.71 -12.32 -15.33
CA MET A 57 20.16 -12.54 -16.72
C MET A 57 19.33 -11.74 -17.73
N VAL A 58 18.01 -11.72 -17.62
CA VAL A 58 17.13 -10.93 -18.52
C VAL A 58 17.44 -9.44 -18.39
N ALA A 59 17.62 -8.94 -17.17
CA ALA A 59 17.99 -7.55 -16.94
C ALA A 59 19.39 -7.22 -17.50
N MET A 60 20.35 -8.14 -17.39
CA MET A 60 21.68 -8.01 -17.98
C MET A 60 21.66 -8.00 -19.52
N GLN A 61 20.79 -8.81 -20.15
CA GLN A 61 20.63 -8.79 -21.60
C GLN A 61 20.08 -7.46 -22.11
N LEU A 62 19.08 -6.91 -21.40
CA LEU A 62 18.57 -5.57 -21.67
C LEU A 62 19.69 -4.51 -21.53
N PHE A 63 20.47 -4.60 -20.45
CA PHE A 63 21.62 -3.71 -20.22
C PHE A 63 22.63 -3.75 -21.38
N GLU A 64 23.10 -4.94 -21.76
CA GLU A 64 24.08 -5.10 -22.84
C GLU A 64 23.55 -4.59 -24.19
N LYS A 65 22.26 -4.80 -24.45
CA LYS A 65 21.61 -4.27 -25.65
C LYS A 65 21.56 -2.74 -25.63
N ALA A 66 21.06 -2.15 -24.54
CA ALA A 66 20.97 -0.71 -24.38
C ALA A 66 22.35 -0.04 -24.52
N LYS A 67 23.38 -0.60 -23.88
CA LYS A 67 24.76 -0.12 -23.99
C LYS A 67 25.26 -0.05 -25.44
N LYS A 68 24.99 -1.06 -26.25
CA LYS A 68 25.34 -1.07 -27.68
C LYS A 68 24.56 -0.02 -28.47
N GLU A 69 23.27 0.14 -28.18
CA GLU A 69 22.44 1.15 -28.86
C GLU A 69 22.90 2.58 -28.53
N TYR A 70 23.24 2.87 -27.28
CA TYR A 70 23.80 4.18 -26.89
C TYR A 70 25.17 4.43 -27.53
N ALA A 71 26.08 3.44 -27.53
CA ALA A 71 27.39 3.58 -28.17
C ALA A 71 27.28 3.88 -29.67
N ALA A 72 26.30 3.29 -30.37
CA ALA A 72 26.07 3.58 -31.78
C ALA A 72 25.57 5.02 -32.05
N VAL A 73 24.87 5.63 -31.09
CA VAL A 73 24.46 7.05 -31.18
C VAL A 73 25.65 7.98 -30.93
N GLU A 74 26.58 7.60 -30.05
CA GLU A 74 27.82 8.37 -29.79
C GLU A 74 28.75 8.47 -31.01
N GLU A 75 28.60 7.60 -32.01
CA GLU A 75 29.33 7.70 -33.29
C GLU A 75 28.80 8.83 -34.20
N LEU A 76 27.60 9.36 -33.92
CA LEU A 76 27.01 10.49 -34.66
C LEU A 76 27.59 11.83 -34.17
N THR A 77 27.48 12.86 -35.00
CA THR A 77 27.96 14.20 -34.63
C THR A 77 27.08 14.80 -33.53
N GLU A 78 27.66 14.97 -32.34
CA GLU A 78 26.99 15.57 -31.18
C GLU A 78 26.41 16.95 -31.51
N GLY A 79 25.17 17.20 -31.07
CA GLY A 79 24.45 18.45 -31.35
C GLY A 79 23.79 18.54 -32.73
N SER A 80 23.97 17.55 -33.60
CA SER A 80 23.19 17.46 -34.85
C SER A 80 21.73 17.06 -34.59
N THR A 81 20.84 17.40 -35.53
CA THR A 81 19.44 16.95 -35.50
C THR A 81 19.31 15.43 -35.58
N GLU A 82 20.24 14.79 -36.30
CA GLU A 82 20.31 13.34 -36.47
C GLU A 82 20.72 12.65 -35.17
N TYR A 83 21.70 13.20 -34.44
CA TYR A 83 22.09 12.74 -33.11
C TYR A 83 20.93 12.84 -32.12
N ALA A 84 20.26 14.00 -32.06
CA ALA A 84 19.13 14.21 -31.15
C ALA A 84 17.97 13.23 -31.42
N ALA A 85 17.60 13.04 -32.69
CA ALA A 85 16.54 12.12 -33.08
C ALA A 85 16.90 10.65 -32.79
N ALA A 86 18.15 10.25 -33.06
CA ALA A 86 18.63 8.89 -32.76
C ALA A 86 18.66 8.62 -31.25
N LEU A 87 19.11 9.59 -30.45
CA LEU A 87 19.15 9.50 -29.00
C LEU A 87 17.74 9.37 -28.41
N GLU A 88 16.79 10.18 -28.86
CA GLU A 88 15.40 10.11 -28.40
C GLU A 88 14.76 8.75 -28.72
N GLU A 89 15.03 8.20 -29.90
CA GLU A 89 14.52 6.88 -30.29
C GLU A 89 15.13 5.74 -29.45
N VAL A 90 16.42 5.81 -29.13
CA VAL A 90 17.07 4.86 -28.19
C VAL A 90 16.48 4.98 -26.78
N HIS A 91 16.25 6.20 -26.29
CA HIS A 91 15.58 6.44 -25.01
C HIS A 91 14.22 5.77 -24.97
N ARG A 92 13.38 6.00 -26.00
CA ARG A 92 12.03 5.47 -26.09
C ARG A 92 12.01 3.94 -26.13
N ARG A 93 12.89 3.32 -26.93
CA ARG A 93 12.98 1.86 -27.03
C ARG A 93 13.44 1.23 -25.73
N THR A 94 14.52 1.75 -25.15
CA THR A 94 15.07 1.23 -23.91
C THR A 94 14.08 1.38 -22.76
N ALA A 95 13.40 2.53 -22.65
CA ALA A 95 12.36 2.76 -21.66
C ALA A 95 11.21 1.74 -21.76
N ALA A 96 10.75 1.43 -22.98
CA ALA A 96 9.71 0.43 -23.21
C ALA A 96 10.17 -0.99 -22.81
N GLU A 97 11.45 -1.31 -22.97
CA GLU A 97 12.00 -2.59 -22.54
C GLU A 97 12.21 -2.67 -21.03
N CYS A 98 12.66 -1.58 -20.39
CA CYS A 98 12.69 -1.47 -18.93
C CYS A 98 11.30 -1.70 -18.32
N LEU A 99 10.25 -1.11 -18.92
CA LEU A 99 8.86 -1.32 -18.49
C LEU A 99 8.48 -2.81 -18.57
N LYS A 100 8.80 -3.50 -19.68
CA LYS A 100 8.51 -4.94 -19.83
C LYS A 100 9.22 -5.79 -18.77
N VAL A 101 10.48 -5.48 -18.48
CA VAL A 101 11.26 -6.18 -17.45
C VAL A 101 10.67 -5.93 -16.06
N ALA A 102 10.27 -4.70 -15.77
CA ALA A 102 9.62 -4.38 -14.50
C ALA A 102 8.28 -5.13 -14.34
N GLN A 103 7.44 -5.13 -15.37
CA GLN A 103 6.18 -5.87 -15.38
C GLN A 103 6.35 -7.38 -15.20
N SER A 104 7.36 -7.97 -15.83
CA SER A 104 7.59 -9.42 -15.76
C SER A 104 8.21 -9.86 -14.42
N HIS A 105 9.13 -9.06 -13.87
CA HIS A 105 9.84 -9.41 -12.64
C HIS A 105 9.13 -8.93 -11.37
N GLY A 106 8.33 -7.87 -11.47
CA GLY A 106 7.69 -7.21 -10.33
C GLY A 106 8.69 -6.75 -9.28
N GLY A 107 8.24 -6.65 -8.03
CA GLY A 107 9.16 -6.54 -6.91
C GLY A 107 9.99 -5.26 -6.90
N ILE A 108 11.29 -5.44 -6.68
CA ILE A 108 12.30 -4.39 -6.77
C ILE A 108 12.29 -3.65 -8.11
N TYR A 109 11.97 -4.31 -9.24
CA TYR A 109 11.97 -3.64 -10.55
C TYR A 109 10.76 -2.69 -10.68
N ASN A 110 9.60 -3.06 -10.14
CA ASN A 110 8.47 -2.14 -10.02
C ASN A 110 8.82 -0.98 -9.10
N LYS A 111 9.50 -1.23 -7.98
CA LYS A 111 9.94 -0.15 -7.07
C LYS A 111 10.96 0.78 -7.73
N ALA A 112 11.90 0.25 -8.50
CA ALA A 112 12.86 1.04 -9.27
C ALA A 112 12.14 1.93 -10.30
N ALA A 113 11.15 1.38 -10.99
CA ALA A 113 10.34 2.13 -11.93
C ALA A 113 9.53 3.26 -11.26
N GLN A 114 8.91 2.98 -10.12
CA GLN A 114 8.21 3.99 -9.31
C GLN A 114 9.17 5.07 -8.80
N PHE A 115 10.37 4.70 -8.38
CA PHE A 115 11.41 5.63 -7.96
C PHE A 115 11.86 6.55 -9.11
N VAL A 116 12.01 6.01 -10.33
CA VAL A 116 12.27 6.84 -11.51
C VAL A 116 11.09 7.76 -11.82
N ALA A 117 9.86 7.26 -11.72
CA ALA A 117 8.66 8.05 -11.98
C ALA A 117 8.44 9.17 -10.95
N SER A 118 8.87 9.00 -9.69
CA SER A 118 8.73 10.04 -8.65
C SER A 118 9.67 11.24 -8.86
N LEU A 119 10.69 11.11 -9.72
CA LEU A 119 11.61 12.18 -10.07
C LEU A 119 11.05 13.15 -11.11
N GLN A 120 9.74 13.08 -11.40
CA GLN A 120 8.97 14.04 -12.19
C GLN A 120 9.13 15.47 -11.62
N GLY A 121 10.15 16.18 -12.10
CA GLY A 121 10.40 17.59 -11.75
C GLY A 121 11.86 17.94 -11.42
N GLY A 122 12.78 16.97 -11.37
CA GLY A 122 14.12 17.19 -10.82
C GLY A 122 15.24 17.53 -11.80
N ALA A 123 15.06 17.35 -13.10
CA ALA A 123 16.13 17.62 -14.04
C ALA A 123 15.57 18.12 -15.37
N GLY A 124 15.99 19.30 -15.79
CA GLY A 124 15.71 19.82 -17.15
C GLY A 124 16.42 18.97 -18.21
N ASP A 125 17.07 19.61 -19.17
CA ASP A 125 17.82 18.95 -20.26
C ASP A 125 19.05 18.12 -19.79
N SER A 126 19.18 17.83 -18.48
CA SER A 126 20.34 17.20 -17.85
C SER A 126 19.99 16.11 -16.83
N GLY A 127 18.82 15.48 -16.90
CA GLY A 127 18.57 14.27 -16.11
C GLY A 127 17.73 13.23 -16.80
N ILE A 128 16.98 12.43 -16.02
CA ILE A 128 16.37 11.21 -16.56
C ILE A 128 15.50 11.55 -17.77
N PRO A 129 15.77 10.96 -18.95
CA PRO A 129 15.04 11.33 -20.15
C PRO A 129 13.54 11.10 -20.00
N LYS A 130 12.74 12.05 -20.53
CA LYS A 130 11.27 12.04 -20.43
C LYS A 130 10.64 10.71 -20.84
N ALA A 131 11.20 10.04 -21.85
CA ALA A 131 10.72 8.73 -22.32
C ALA A 131 10.72 7.66 -21.21
N TYR A 132 11.71 7.65 -20.31
CA TYR A 132 11.76 6.74 -19.17
C TYR A 132 10.70 7.08 -18.13
N ILE A 133 10.57 8.36 -17.80
CA ILE A 133 9.56 8.83 -16.85
C ILE A 133 8.16 8.45 -17.35
N ASP A 134 7.81 8.80 -18.59
CA ASP A 134 6.50 8.52 -19.16
C ASP A 134 6.20 7.02 -19.20
N ALA A 135 7.16 6.21 -19.67
CA ALA A 135 6.98 4.78 -19.80
C ALA A 135 6.82 4.09 -18.44
N LEU A 136 7.58 4.50 -17.42
CA LEU A 136 7.60 3.85 -16.11
C LEU A 136 6.50 4.36 -15.17
N SER A 137 5.96 5.56 -15.42
CA SER A 137 4.84 6.12 -14.64
C SER A 137 3.55 5.31 -14.71
N VAL A 138 3.42 4.41 -15.69
CA VAL A 138 2.25 3.52 -15.81
C VAL A 138 2.25 2.39 -14.78
N LEU A 139 3.40 2.12 -14.14
CA LEU A 139 3.51 1.08 -13.13
C LEU A 139 2.89 1.55 -11.82
N THR A 140 1.64 1.17 -11.62
CA THR A 140 0.94 1.33 -10.35
C THR A 140 1.31 0.22 -9.37
N ASP A 141 1.13 0.47 -8.09
CA ASP A 141 1.61 -0.37 -6.99
C ASP A 141 0.78 -1.64 -6.72
N GLN A 142 0.03 -2.13 -7.71
CA GLN A 142 -0.75 -3.37 -7.53
C GLN A 142 0.08 -4.59 -7.89
N ALA A 143 0.60 -5.25 -6.86
CA ALA A 143 1.18 -6.58 -7.00
C ALA A 143 0.08 -7.65 -6.94
N PRO A 144 0.22 -8.76 -7.69
CA PRO A 144 -0.68 -9.90 -7.55
C PRO A 144 -0.54 -10.52 -6.16
N PHE A 145 -1.66 -10.97 -5.59
CA PHE A 145 -1.66 -11.67 -4.31
C PHE A 145 -0.87 -12.98 -4.38
N LYS A 146 -0.12 -13.25 -3.33
CA LYS A 146 0.58 -14.51 -3.11
C LYS A 146 -0.20 -15.40 -2.16
N PRO A 147 -0.11 -16.74 -2.33
CA PRO A 147 -0.70 -17.68 -1.38
C PRO A 147 -0.24 -17.39 0.05
N PHE A 148 -1.16 -17.48 1.01
CA PHE A 148 -0.85 -17.22 2.41
C PHE A 148 0.30 -18.09 2.93
N ALA A 149 0.38 -19.36 2.53
CA ALA A 149 1.45 -20.27 2.92
C ALA A 149 2.86 -19.76 2.55
N GLU A 150 3.01 -19.03 1.43
CA GLU A 150 4.28 -18.40 1.07
C GLU A 150 4.61 -17.24 2.02
N MET A 151 3.61 -16.43 2.37
CA MET A 151 3.81 -15.30 3.30
C MET A 151 4.07 -15.78 4.73
N ASP A 152 3.38 -16.83 5.16
CA ASP A 152 3.52 -17.42 6.49
C ASP A 152 4.92 -18.02 6.69
N ALA A 153 5.60 -18.47 5.63
CA ALA A 153 7.00 -18.85 5.71
C ALA A 153 7.89 -17.68 6.18
N CYS A 154 7.63 -16.44 5.72
CA CYS A 154 8.34 -15.26 6.23
C CYS A 154 8.07 -15.06 7.73
N PHE A 155 6.82 -15.25 8.16
CA PHE A 155 6.45 -15.09 9.56
C PHE A 155 7.11 -16.15 10.46
N ILE A 156 7.15 -17.40 10.01
CA ILE A 156 7.85 -18.51 10.70
C ILE A 156 9.34 -18.22 10.83
N GLU A 157 9.99 -17.70 9.78
CA GLU A 157 11.41 -17.36 9.86
C GLU A 157 11.72 -16.25 10.87
N GLU A 158 10.80 -15.30 11.08
CA GLU A 158 10.99 -14.17 12.00
C GLU A 158 10.60 -14.51 13.45
N PHE A 159 9.55 -15.31 13.65
CA PHE A 159 8.98 -15.56 14.99
C PHE A 159 9.09 -17.02 15.46
N GLY A 160 9.57 -17.93 14.61
CA GLY A 160 9.72 -19.36 14.90
C GLY A 160 8.40 -20.13 14.99
N LYS A 161 7.27 -19.49 14.69
CA LYS A 161 5.91 -20.06 14.71
C LYS A 161 5.10 -19.50 13.55
N SER A 162 4.08 -20.22 13.11
CA SER A 162 3.16 -19.69 12.10
C SER A 162 2.33 -18.53 12.63
N ALA A 163 1.88 -17.64 11.76
CA ALA A 163 0.96 -16.57 12.15
C ALA A 163 -0.38 -17.14 12.67
N ALA A 164 -0.80 -18.31 12.17
CA ALA A 164 -1.97 -19.03 12.66
C ALA A 164 -1.84 -19.52 14.11
N GLU A 165 -0.61 -19.74 14.61
CA GLU A 165 -0.35 -20.08 16.01
C GLU A 165 -0.21 -18.86 16.92
N VAL A 166 0.24 -17.72 16.36
CA VAL A 166 0.51 -16.49 17.13
C VAL A 166 -0.73 -15.61 17.28
N PHE A 167 -1.61 -15.63 16.29
CA PHE A 167 -2.86 -14.89 16.30
C PHE A 167 -4.05 -15.82 16.58
N ARG A 168 -5.11 -15.27 17.18
CA ARG A 168 -6.39 -15.99 17.34
C ARG A 168 -6.99 -16.35 15.98
N SER A 169 -6.85 -15.47 15.01
CA SER A 169 -7.27 -15.68 13.63
C SER A 169 -6.48 -14.77 12.70
N ILE A 170 -6.18 -15.24 11.50
CA ILE A 170 -5.58 -14.45 10.43
C ILE A 170 -6.32 -14.73 9.11
N ASP A 171 -6.70 -13.67 8.41
CA ASP A 171 -7.40 -13.75 7.12
C ASP A 171 -6.38 -14.17 6.05
N GLN A 172 -6.55 -15.38 5.47
CA GLN A 172 -5.65 -15.89 4.44
C GLN A 172 -5.75 -15.10 3.12
N VAL A 173 -6.91 -14.49 2.87
CA VAL A 173 -7.06 -13.53 1.78
C VAL A 173 -6.44 -12.21 2.24
N PRO A 174 -5.43 -11.68 1.54
CA PRO A 174 -4.81 -10.44 1.94
C PRO A 174 -5.76 -9.26 1.79
N LEU A 175 -5.59 -8.26 2.65
CA LEU A 175 -6.23 -6.95 2.51
C LEU A 175 -5.68 -6.20 1.29
N ALA A 176 -4.38 -6.37 1.05
CA ALA A 176 -3.65 -5.69 0.01
C ALA A 176 -2.30 -6.35 -0.28
N ALA A 177 -1.76 -6.05 -1.45
CA ALA A 177 -0.38 -6.35 -1.81
C ALA A 177 0.24 -5.12 -2.46
N ALA A 178 1.51 -4.92 -2.14
CA ALA A 178 2.37 -3.88 -2.69
C ALA A 178 3.60 -4.54 -3.33
N SER A 179 4.50 -3.73 -3.88
CA SER A 179 5.65 -4.24 -4.62
C SER A 179 6.55 -5.18 -3.78
N LEU A 180 6.67 -5.00 -2.47
CA LEU A 180 7.62 -5.75 -1.61
C LEU A 180 6.95 -6.60 -0.52
N ALA A 181 5.66 -6.39 -0.27
CA ALA A 181 4.99 -6.97 0.88
C ALA A 181 3.50 -7.19 0.62
N GLN A 182 2.90 -8.03 1.46
CA GLN A 182 1.48 -8.30 1.49
C GLN A 182 0.93 -8.05 2.89
N VAL A 183 -0.26 -7.48 2.98
CA VAL A 183 -0.92 -7.12 4.24
C VAL A 183 -2.08 -8.06 4.51
N HIS A 184 -2.08 -8.69 5.68
CA HIS A 184 -3.16 -9.54 6.15
C HIS A 184 -3.86 -8.91 7.35
N ARG A 185 -5.17 -9.10 7.47
CA ARG A 185 -5.89 -8.79 8.69
C ARG A 185 -5.72 -9.96 9.66
N ALA A 186 -5.46 -9.67 10.92
CA ALA A 186 -5.50 -10.67 11.97
C ALA A 186 -6.20 -10.14 13.22
N VAL A 187 -6.48 -11.05 14.14
CA VAL A 187 -6.98 -10.74 15.47
C VAL A 187 -6.11 -11.45 16.49
N THR A 188 -5.60 -10.70 17.44
CA THR A 188 -4.76 -11.21 18.52
C THR A 188 -5.60 -12.00 19.54
N HIS A 189 -4.94 -12.76 20.42
CA HIS A 189 -5.63 -13.52 21.47
C HIS A 189 -6.37 -12.65 22.48
N ASP A 190 -5.87 -11.43 22.75
CA ASP A 190 -6.54 -10.40 23.54
C ASP A 190 -7.65 -9.65 22.78
N GLY A 191 -7.89 -10.00 21.51
CA GLY A 191 -9.02 -9.51 20.73
C GLY A 191 -8.77 -8.21 19.95
N LEU A 192 -7.54 -7.69 19.94
CA LEU A 192 -7.15 -6.55 19.12
C LEU A 192 -7.11 -6.94 17.64
N GLU A 193 -7.77 -6.16 16.80
CA GLU A 193 -7.65 -6.30 15.35
C GLU A 193 -6.37 -5.62 14.86
N VAL A 194 -5.60 -6.31 14.03
CA VAL A 194 -4.30 -5.85 13.54
C VAL A 194 -4.16 -6.04 12.04
N ALA A 195 -3.35 -5.17 11.42
CA ALA A 195 -2.85 -5.32 10.06
C ALA A 195 -1.40 -5.81 10.14
N VAL A 196 -1.14 -6.97 9.52
CA VAL A 196 0.15 -7.66 9.51
C VAL A 196 0.73 -7.58 8.10
N LYS A 197 1.68 -6.66 7.90
CA LYS A 197 2.44 -6.49 6.65
C LYS A 197 3.65 -7.42 6.68
N MET A 198 3.74 -8.34 5.73
CA MET A 198 4.81 -9.33 5.63
C MET A 198 5.56 -9.15 4.31
N GLN A 199 6.89 -9.10 4.35
CA GLN A 199 7.69 -9.06 3.14
C GLN A 199 7.61 -10.37 2.37
N TYR A 200 7.76 -10.31 1.06
CA TYR A 200 7.89 -11.53 0.27
C TYR A 200 9.20 -12.28 0.62
N PRO A 201 9.16 -13.59 0.94
CA PRO A 201 10.34 -14.34 1.39
C PRO A 201 11.53 -14.28 0.40
N TRP A 202 11.24 -14.27 -0.90
CA TRP A 202 12.24 -14.29 -1.96
C TRP A 202 13.09 -13.02 -2.01
N LEU A 203 12.64 -11.89 -1.45
CA LEU A 203 13.40 -10.64 -1.43
C LEU A 203 14.76 -10.84 -0.76
N LYS A 204 14.79 -11.51 0.39
CA LYS A 204 16.02 -11.79 1.14
C LYS A 204 17.13 -12.44 0.30
N HIS A 205 16.76 -13.27 -0.67
CA HIS A 205 17.70 -14.03 -1.48
C HIS A 205 18.10 -13.34 -2.78
N HIS A 206 17.28 -12.44 -3.30
CA HIS A 206 17.47 -11.85 -4.64
C HIS A 206 17.95 -10.39 -4.61
N LEU A 207 17.74 -9.68 -3.50
CA LEU A 207 18.10 -8.27 -3.38
C LEU A 207 19.56 -7.99 -3.71
N THR A 208 20.50 -8.80 -3.22
CA THR A 208 21.94 -8.61 -3.48
C THR A 208 22.26 -8.71 -4.96
N SER A 209 21.72 -9.72 -5.67
CA SER A 209 21.92 -9.87 -7.11
C SER A 209 21.24 -8.78 -7.92
N ASP A 210 20.02 -8.39 -7.54
CA ASP A 210 19.29 -7.32 -8.23
C ASP A 210 20.02 -5.96 -8.06
N PHE A 211 20.53 -5.64 -6.87
CA PHE A 211 21.34 -4.44 -6.66
C PHE A 211 22.66 -4.46 -7.44
N ALA A 212 23.31 -5.62 -7.58
CA ALA A 212 24.51 -5.73 -8.41
C ALA A 212 24.21 -5.37 -9.87
N VAL A 213 23.07 -5.84 -10.41
CA VAL A 213 22.63 -5.50 -11.77
C VAL A 213 22.33 -4.00 -11.89
N PHE A 214 21.61 -3.41 -10.93
CA PHE A 214 21.36 -1.96 -10.95
C PHE A 214 22.66 -1.16 -10.88
N ALA A 215 23.61 -1.55 -10.04
CA ALA A 215 24.90 -0.86 -9.91
C ALA A 215 25.70 -0.91 -11.21
N MET A 216 25.74 -2.06 -11.90
CA MET A 216 26.36 -2.18 -13.22
C MET A 216 25.67 -1.28 -14.25
N PHE A 217 24.33 -1.23 -14.24
CA PHE A 217 23.55 -0.36 -15.11
C PHE A 217 23.92 1.11 -14.89
N GLY A 218 23.93 1.55 -13.63
CA GLY A 218 24.20 2.94 -13.25
C GLY A 218 25.59 3.43 -13.64
N GLN A 219 26.61 2.57 -13.53
CA GLN A 219 28.00 2.93 -13.80
C GLN A 219 28.37 2.96 -15.29
N GLN A 220 27.71 2.16 -16.12
CA GLN A 220 28.18 1.87 -17.47
C GLN A 220 27.26 2.39 -18.58
N ILE A 221 26.01 2.73 -18.29
CA ILE A 221 25.12 3.39 -19.24
C ILE A 221 24.96 4.84 -18.83
N LYS A 222 25.26 5.75 -19.76
CA LYS A 222 25.12 7.19 -19.58
C LYS A 222 24.20 7.78 -20.64
N PRO A 223 22.87 7.67 -20.50
CA PRO A 223 21.93 8.18 -21.49
C PRO A 223 22.13 9.69 -21.67
N GLY A 224 22.58 10.11 -22.85
CA GLY A 224 22.93 11.52 -23.10
C GLY A 224 24.03 12.06 -22.19
N GLY A 225 24.98 11.22 -21.76
CA GLY A 225 26.06 11.60 -20.85
C GLY A 225 25.67 11.64 -19.36
N PHE A 226 24.43 11.29 -19.01
CA PHE A 226 23.94 11.32 -17.64
C PHE A 226 24.46 10.16 -16.80
N ASP A 227 25.17 10.46 -15.70
CA ASP A 227 25.58 9.42 -14.74
C ASP A 227 24.35 8.93 -13.95
N LEU A 228 24.02 7.64 -14.07
CA LEU A 228 22.93 7.01 -13.33
C LEU A 228 23.39 6.38 -12.00
N SER A 229 24.69 6.43 -11.69
CA SER A 229 25.24 5.82 -10.48
C SER A 229 24.68 6.44 -9.20
N TRP A 230 24.49 7.76 -9.18
CA TRP A 230 23.87 8.45 -8.03
C TRP A 230 22.42 8.00 -7.83
N LEU A 231 21.67 7.83 -8.92
CA LEU A 231 20.28 7.41 -8.89
C LEU A 231 20.15 6.01 -8.30
N VAL A 232 21.02 5.09 -8.74
CA VAL A 232 21.05 3.72 -8.23
C VAL A 232 21.42 3.70 -6.75
N ARG A 233 22.38 4.53 -6.33
CA ARG A 233 22.77 4.64 -4.92
C ARG A 233 21.60 5.13 -4.05
N ASP A 234 20.92 6.18 -4.49
CA ASP A 234 19.77 6.73 -3.76
C ASP A 234 18.60 5.75 -3.73
N PHE A 235 18.35 5.05 -4.84
CA PHE A 235 17.37 3.96 -4.88
C PHE A 235 17.73 2.85 -3.89
N GLN A 236 18.99 2.43 -3.84
CA GLN A 236 19.44 1.40 -2.91
C GLN A 236 19.26 1.82 -1.45
N VAL A 237 19.58 3.07 -1.10
CA VAL A 237 19.33 3.61 0.24
C VAL A 237 17.84 3.62 0.55
N SER A 238 17.02 4.13 -0.37
CA SER A 238 15.56 4.20 -0.20
C SER A 238 14.95 2.81 -0.02
N LEU A 239 15.30 1.85 -0.88
CA LEU A 239 14.77 0.49 -0.82
C LEU A 239 15.24 -0.24 0.44
N THR A 240 16.49 -0.04 0.87
CA THR A 240 17.00 -0.66 2.11
C THR A 240 16.23 -0.15 3.32
N ALA A 241 15.90 1.15 3.35
CA ALA A 241 15.04 1.72 4.40
C ALA A 241 13.60 1.17 4.34
N GLU A 242 13.07 0.94 3.14
CA GLU A 242 11.73 0.37 2.96
C GLU A 242 11.63 -1.11 3.36
N LEU A 243 12.73 -1.84 3.25
CA LEU A 243 12.84 -3.24 3.69
C LEU A 243 13.14 -3.38 5.19
N ASP A 244 13.32 -2.27 5.91
CA ASP A 244 13.50 -2.27 7.36
C ASP A 244 12.21 -1.88 8.07
N PHE A 245 11.37 -2.87 8.36
CA PHE A 245 10.10 -2.66 9.03
C PHE A 245 10.24 -2.27 10.52
N GLU A 246 11.40 -2.49 11.15
CA GLU A 246 11.67 -1.98 12.50
C GLU A 246 11.89 -0.46 12.46
N GLY A 247 12.63 0.00 11.45
CA GLY A 247 12.80 1.41 11.14
C GLY A 247 11.47 2.09 10.82
N GLU A 248 10.65 1.47 9.97
CA GLU A 248 9.29 1.98 9.67
C GLU A 248 8.41 2.09 10.92
N ALA A 249 8.43 1.06 11.77
CA ALA A 249 7.72 1.08 13.05
C ALA A 249 8.19 2.22 13.96
N ALA A 250 9.50 2.45 14.07
CA ALA A 250 10.06 3.53 14.88
C ALA A 250 9.65 4.92 14.35
N ASN A 251 9.61 5.09 13.02
CA ASN A 251 9.14 6.33 12.41
C ASN A 251 7.64 6.54 12.60
N SER A 252 6.83 5.47 12.56
CA SER A 252 5.40 5.54 12.85
C SER A 252 5.14 5.96 14.30
N GLU A 253 5.85 5.39 15.26
CA GLU A 253 5.74 5.76 16.67
C GLU A 253 6.19 7.20 16.94
N ARG A 254 7.27 7.65 16.29
CA ARG A 254 7.70 9.05 16.35
C ARG A 254 6.63 10.00 15.83
N CYS A 255 6.10 9.72 14.64
CA CYS A 255 5.02 10.50 14.02
C CYS A 255 3.80 10.57 14.95
N ALA A 256 3.41 9.44 15.55
CA ALA A 256 2.32 9.39 16.52
C ALA A 256 2.59 10.29 17.74
N ALA A 257 3.82 10.31 18.26
CA ALA A 257 4.20 11.13 19.40
C ALA A 257 4.22 12.64 19.07
N GLU A 258 4.76 13.01 17.90
CA GLU A 258 4.83 14.40 17.42
C GLU A 258 3.43 14.97 17.17
N LEU A 259 2.55 14.17 16.56
CA LEU A 259 1.20 14.58 16.18
C LEU A 259 0.13 14.27 17.24
N ARG A 260 0.50 13.79 18.43
CA ARG A 260 -0.46 13.38 19.48
C ARG A 260 -1.47 14.46 19.89
N HIS A 261 -1.11 15.73 19.70
CA HIS A 261 -1.94 16.89 20.06
C HIS A 261 -3.01 17.19 19.01
N ARG A 262 -2.90 16.61 17.81
CA ARG A 262 -3.82 16.81 16.70
C ARG A 262 -4.97 15.82 16.75
N VAL A 263 -6.18 16.35 16.93
CA VAL A 263 -7.42 15.54 17.01
C VAL A 263 -7.93 15.07 15.64
N ASP A 264 -7.40 15.64 14.56
CA ASP A 264 -7.74 15.36 13.17
C ASP A 264 -6.76 14.38 12.50
N VAL A 265 -5.72 13.94 13.22
CA VAL A 265 -4.75 12.93 12.77
C VAL A 265 -4.87 11.68 13.62
N HIS A 266 -4.70 10.53 12.97
CA HIS A 266 -4.55 9.26 13.66
C HIS A 266 -3.43 8.48 13.01
N VAL A 267 -2.42 8.12 13.80
CA VAL A 267 -1.34 7.22 13.37
C VAL A 267 -1.61 5.86 14.02
N PRO A 268 -1.84 4.79 13.22
CA PRO A 268 -2.04 3.45 13.72
C PRO A 268 -0.92 3.00 14.66
N ARG A 269 -1.29 2.54 15.86
CA ARG A 269 -0.37 2.03 16.87
C ARG A 269 0.36 0.79 16.36
N VAL A 270 1.68 0.80 16.51
CA VAL A 270 2.54 -0.38 16.26
C VAL A 270 2.35 -1.41 17.38
N VAL A 271 2.24 -2.68 17.00
CA VAL A 271 2.18 -3.82 17.92
C VAL A 271 3.56 -4.48 17.94
N ARG A 272 4.47 -3.93 18.76
CA ARG A 272 5.90 -4.28 18.78
C ARG A 272 6.19 -5.76 19.00
N GLN A 273 5.38 -6.45 19.80
CA GLN A 273 5.50 -7.89 20.05
C GLN A 273 5.35 -8.76 18.78
N PHE A 274 4.73 -8.24 17.71
CA PHE A 274 4.54 -8.92 16.43
C PHE A 274 5.22 -8.16 15.29
N THR A 275 6.27 -7.39 15.59
CA THR A 275 7.04 -6.61 14.61
C THR A 275 8.49 -7.06 14.63
N SER A 276 9.08 -7.16 13.45
CA SER A 276 10.47 -7.54 13.20
C SER A 276 10.98 -6.82 11.95
N LYS A 277 12.18 -7.14 11.46
CA LYS A 277 12.71 -6.53 10.22
C LYS A 277 11.86 -6.79 8.99
N ARG A 278 11.15 -7.93 8.93
CA ARG A 278 10.36 -8.35 7.75
C ARG A 278 8.86 -8.47 7.98
N VAL A 279 8.40 -8.23 9.20
CA VAL A 279 6.97 -8.20 9.55
C VAL A 279 6.66 -6.92 10.32
N LEU A 280 5.71 -6.12 9.84
CA LEU A 280 5.19 -4.95 10.55
C LEU A 280 3.76 -5.23 10.99
N CYS A 281 3.49 -5.13 12.29
CA CYS A 281 2.15 -5.29 12.83
C CYS A 281 1.66 -3.97 13.42
N THR A 282 0.49 -3.51 12.97
CA THR A 282 -0.15 -2.27 13.45
C THR A 282 -1.61 -2.52 13.80
N GLU A 283 -2.24 -1.60 14.53
CA GLU A 283 -3.69 -1.65 14.72
C GLU A 283 -4.43 -1.60 13.38
N TYR A 284 -5.47 -2.41 13.23
CA TYR A 284 -6.32 -2.38 12.05
C TYR A 284 -7.33 -1.24 12.15
N VAL A 285 -7.30 -0.32 11.20
CA VAL A 285 -8.22 0.83 11.17
C VAL A 285 -9.35 0.60 10.17
N ARG A 286 -10.60 0.71 10.65
CA ARG A 286 -11.83 0.53 9.87
C ARG A 286 -12.35 1.84 9.25
N GLY A 287 -13.17 1.68 8.20
CA GLY A 287 -13.98 2.76 7.65
C GLY A 287 -13.15 3.88 7.00
N MET A 288 -12.04 3.49 6.40
CA MET A 288 -11.11 4.39 5.74
C MET A 288 -11.52 4.62 4.28
N VAL A 289 -11.21 5.81 3.76
CA VAL A 289 -11.44 6.24 2.38
C VAL A 289 -10.15 6.85 1.85
N ARG A 290 -9.76 6.55 0.62
CA ARG A 290 -8.54 7.12 0.03
C ARG A 290 -8.66 8.62 -0.16
N CYS A 291 -7.62 9.37 0.20
CA CYS A 291 -7.67 10.83 0.13
C CYS A 291 -7.67 11.42 -1.28
N ASN A 292 -7.25 10.66 -2.32
CA ASN A 292 -7.34 11.09 -3.73
C ASN A 292 -8.66 10.74 -4.41
N SER A 293 -9.50 9.91 -3.82
CA SER A 293 -10.76 9.51 -4.46
C SER A 293 -11.85 10.54 -4.15
N LEU A 294 -11.91 11.62 -4.92
CA LEU A 294 -12.95 12.65 -4.78
C LEU A 294 -14.38 12.07 -4.78
N PRO A 295 -14.72 11.09 -5.64
CA PRO A 295 -16.04 10.44 -5.60
C PRO A 295 -16.30 9.70 -4.28
N GLU A 296 -15.35 8.88 -3.81
CA GLU A 296 -15.52 8.13 -2.55
C GLU A 296 -15.57 9.06 -1.33
N LEU A 297 -14.75 10.11 -1.31
CA LEU A 297 -14.79 11.11 -0.24
C LEU A 297 -16.16 11.77 -0.15
N ARG A 298 -16.72 12.20 -1.29
CA ARG A 298 -18.06 12.81 -1.33
C ARG A 298 -19.14 11.81 -0.92
N ALA A 299 -19.06 10.57 -1.40
CA ALA A 299 -20.00 9.50 -1.05
C ALA A 299 -19.98 9.17 0.45
N ALA A 300 -18.81 9.21 1.08
CA ALA A 300 -18.66 9.03 2.53
C ALA A 300 -19.02 10.27 3.37
N GLY A 301 -19.39 11.39 2.71
CA GLY A 301 -19.77 12.65 3.34
C GLY A 301 -18.60 13.51 3.81
N PHE A 302 -17.39 13.27 3.31
CA PHE A 302 -16.22 14.12 3.55
C PHE A 302 -16.19 15.29 2.56
N SER A 303 -15.75 16.47 3.05
CA SER A 303 -15.49 17.63 2.19
C SER A 303 -14.04 17.56 1.67
N PRO A 304 -13.81 17.42 0.35
CA PRO A 304 -12.46 17.39 -0.21
C PRO A 304 -11.64 18.62 0.14
N ARG A 305 -12.27 19.80 0.22
CA ARG A 305 -11.60 21.04 0.64
C ARG A 305 -11.08 20.95 2.08
N ARG A 306 -11.86 20.37 3.01
CA ARG A 306 -11.44 20.21 4.40
C ARG A 306 -10.33 19.17 4.53
N VAL A 307 -10.43 18.07 3.77
CA VAL A 307 -9.39 17.04 3.71
C VAL A 307 -8.08 17.64 3.19
N GLY A 308 -8.13 18.38 2.07
CA GLY A 308 -6.95 19.04 1.51
C GLY A 308 -6.32 20.04 2.48
N ALA A 309 -7.13 20.88 3.15
CA ALA A 309 -6.62 21.83 4.14
C ALA A 309 -5.97 21.13 5.34
N ALA A 310 -6.56 20.06 5.85
CA ALA A 310 -5.99 19.26 6.94
C ALA A 310 -4.66 18.63 6.50
N LEU A 311 -4.61 17.99 5.32
CA LEU A 311 -3.38 17.43 4.77
C LEU A 311 -2.28 18.48 4.63
N SER A 312 -2.56 19.62 4.02
CA SER A 312 -1.58 20.71 3.88
C SER A 312 -1.07 21.19 5.23
N SER A 313 -1.95 21.35 6.23
CA SER A 313 -1.55 21.72 7.59
C SER A 313 -0.67 20.65 8.24
N VAL A 314 -0.98 19.37 8.01
CA VAL A 314 -0.22 18.24 8.57
C VAL A 314 1.18 18.19 8.04
N PHE A 315 1.32 18.27 6.72
CA PHE A 315 2.62 18.25 6.06
C PHE A 315 3.43 19.51 6.37
N ALA A 316 2.80 20.68 6.45
CA ALA A 316 3.49 21.91 6.87
C ALA A 316 4.07 21.76 8.28
N GLU A 317 3.34 21.18 9.23
CA GLU A 317 3.83 20.97 10.58
C GLU A 317 4.99 19.95 10.63
N MET A 318 4.84 18.82 9.92
CA MET A 318 5.91 17.83 9.77
C MET A 318 7.22 18.47 9.27
N VAL A 319 7.12 19.34 8.26
CA VAL A 319 8.29 20.01 7.65
C VAL A 319 8.85 21.12 8.54
N PHE A 320 8.00 22.06 8.97
CA PHE A 320 8.44 23.33 9.57
C PHE A 320 8.53 23.31 11.09
N VAL A 321 7.91 22.33 11.77
CA VAL A 321 7.93 22.23 13.24
C VAL A 321 8.80 21.06 13.70
N HIS A 322 8.58 19.87 13.14
CA HIS A 322 9.26 18.65 13.61
C HIS A 322 10.54 18.33 12.85
N GLY A 323 10.65 18.78 11.59
CA GLY A 323 11.76 18.43 10.70
C GLY A 323 11.76 16.96 10.26
N HIS A 324 10.66 16.24 10.53
CA HIS A 324 10.43 14.85 10.13
C HIS A 324 9.20 14.79 9.24
N VAL A 325 9.42 14.48 7.96
CA VAL A 325 8.34 14.44 6.96
C VAL A 325 7.99 13.02 6.57
N HIS A 326 6.70 12.77 6.35
CA HIS A 326 6.27 11.56 5.68
C HIS A 326 6.77 11.60 4.21
N GLY A 327 7.91 10.95 3.96
CA GLY A 327 8.63 11.00 2.67
C GLY A 327 7.91 10.42 1.45
N ASP A 328 6.70 9.89 1.61
CA ASP A 328 5.89 9.39 0.50
C ASP A 328 4.40 9.71 0.66
N PRO A 329 3.99 10.98 0.45
CA PRO A 329 2.61 11.43 0.64
C PRO A 329 1.67 10.97 -0.48
N HIS A 330 2.08 10.02 -1.34
CA HIS A 330 1.20 9.56 -2.41
C HIS A 330 -0.13 9.11 -1.82
N ALA A 331 -1.20 9.33 -2.57
CA ALA A 331 -2.54 9.22 -2.02
C ALA A 331 -3.03 7.78 -1.70
N GLY A 332 -2.15 6.79 -1.85
CA GLY A 332 -2.35 5.42 -1.40
C GLY A 332 -1.91 5.17 0.06
N ASN A 333 -1.15 6.11 0.64
CA ASN A 333 -0.64 6.02 2.02
C ASN A 333 -1.40 6.92 3.00
N VAL A 334 -2.35 7.71 2.53
CA VAL A 334 -3.14 8.60 3.38
C VAL A 334 -4.63 8.37 3.20
N TYR A 335 -5.28 8.08 4.32
CA TYR A 335 -6.68 7.73 4.39
C TYR A 335 -7.46 8.70 5.27
N VAL A 336 -8.73 8.86 4.95
CA VAL A 336 -9.68 9.65 5.71
C VAL A 336 -10.67 8.72 6.38
N ARG A 337 -10.91 8.90 7.68
CA ARG A 337 -11.94 8.17 8.42
C ARG A 337 -12.78 9.11 9.25
N ARG A 338 -13.98 8.67 9.62
CA ARG A 338 -14.75 9.36 10.65
C ARG A 338 -14.07 9.15 11.99
N ARG A 339 -13.98 10.21 12.79
CA ARG A 339 -13.52 10.09 14.17
C ARG A 339 -14.47 9.14 14.91
N PRO A 340 -13.97 8.06 15.54
CA PRO A 340 -14.81 7.19 16.35
C PRO A 340 -15.45 8.02 17.46
N GLN A 341 -16.76 7.87 17.66
CA GLN A 341 -17.39 8.44 18.85
C GLN A 341 -16.97 7.62 20.07
N PRO A 342 -16.77 8.25 21.24
CA PRO A 342 -16.62 7.51 22.48
C PRO A 342 -17.83 6.57 22.63
N ARG A 343 -17.60 5.29 22.89
CA ARG A 343 -18.70 4.40 23.29
C ARG A 343 -19.28 4.99 24.59
N GLU A 344 -20.55 5.38 24.57
CA GLU A 344 -21.28 5.63 25.82
C GLU A 344 -21.08 4.39 26.68
N LYS A 345 -20.61 4.59 27.93
CA LYS A 345 -20.58 3.51 28.91
C LYS A 345 -22.03 3.09 29.09
N GLY A 346 -22.40 1.94 28.51
CA GLY A 346 -23.73 1.36 28.69
C GLY A 346 -24.04 1.34 30.18
N GLY A 347 -25.15 1.99 30.53
CA GLY A 347 -25.67 1.97 31.89
C GLY A 347 -25.77 0.53 32.36
N GLU A 348 -25.39 0.31 33.62
CA GLU A 348 -25.75 -0.89 34.34
C GLU A 348 -27.27 -1.07 34.23
N GLU A 349 -27.71 -2.02 33.40
CA GLU A 349 -29.06 -2.58 33.53
C GLU A 349 -29.08 -3.36 34.84
N GLY A 350 -29.37 -2.63 35.92
CA GLY A 350 -29.77 -3.18 37.19
C GLY A 350 -31.02 -4.02 36.99
N SER A 351 -30.89 -5.30 37.31
CA SER A 351 -31.99 -6.22 37.52
C SER A 351 -33.05 -5.61 38.44
N GLY A 352 -34.26 -5.41 37.93
CA GLY A 352 -35.41 -4.96 38.73
C GLY A 352 -36.70 -5.42 38.06
N GLY A 353 -37.20 -6.57 38.51
CA GLY A 353 -38.45 -7.14 38.02
C GLY A 353 -39.70 -6.44 38.55
N ALA A 354 -40.78 -6.62 37.78
CA ALA A 354 -42.20 -6.59 38.14
C ALA A 354 -42.83 -5.27 38.63
N GLY A 355 -43.87 -4.82 37.90
CA GLY A 355 -44.80 -3.81 38.41
C GLY A 355 -45.77 -3.29 37.35
N SER A 356 -46.82 -4.05 37.05
CA SER A 356 -48.01 -3.60 36.31
C SER A 356 -48.72 -2.45 37.02
N GLY A 357 -49.21 -1.45 36.28
CA GLY A 357 -50.15 -0.46 36.81
C GLY A 357 -50.41 0.68 35.83
N GLY A 358 -51.60 0.69 35.21
CA GLY A 358 -52.05 1.77 34.33
C GLY A 358 -52.41 3.06 35.08
N GLY A 359 -52.56 4.14 34.33
CA GLY A 359 -53.06 5.41 34.86
C GLY A 359 -52.99 6.54 33.83
N VAL A 360 -54.17 7.04 33.47
CA VAL A 360 -54.44 8.09 32.48
C VAL A 360 -54.23 9.49 33.10
N ALA A 361 -54.07 10.49 32.23
CA ALA A 361 -54.53 11.88 32.36
C ALA A 361 -53.51 12.97 32.76
N ASN A 362 -53.21 13.79 31.74
CA ASN A 362 -53.63 15.20 31.61
C ASN A 362 -52.95 16.29 32.45
N GLY A 363 -52.46 17.32 31.73
CA GLY A 363 -52.72 18.72 32.09
C GLY A 363 -51.54 19.58 32.56
N GLY A 364 -51.24 20.62 31.77
CA GLY A 364 -51.11 21.98 32.30
C GLY A 364 -49.70 22.54 32.56
N GLY A 365 -49.25 23.40 31.63
CA GLY A 365 -49.04 24.84 31.86
C GLY A 365 -47.91 25.36 32.78
N GLY A 366 -47.21 26.40 32.29
CA GLY A 366 -46.38 27.33 33.09
C GLY A 366 -44.90 27.32 32.67
N VAL A 367 -44.40 28.16 31.75
CA VAL A 367 -44.13 29.63 31.80
C VAL A 367 -42.93 30.02 32.69
N ALA A 368 -41.94 30.64 32.01
CA ALA A 368 -40.93 31.63 32.46
C ALA A 368 -39.89 31.22 33.54
N GLY A 369 -38.61 31.62 33.49
CA GLY A 369 -37.89 32.50 32.58
C GLY A 369 -36.47 32.82 33.09
N VAL A 370 -35.78 33.66 32.30
CA VAL A 370 -34.78 34.70 32.67
C VAL A 370 -33.37 34.31 33.18
N GLY A 371 -32.36 34.97 32.57
CA GLY A 371 -31.01 35.25 33.11
C GLY A 371 -29.90 34.67 32.21
N GLY A 372 -29.20 35.44 31.35
CA GLY A 372 -28.16 36.43 31.70
C GLY A 372 -26.87 35.68 32.10
N ASP A 373 -25.67 35.82 31.54
CA ASP A 373 -24.82 37.00 31.25
C ASP A 373 -23.51 36.42 30.61
N HIS A 374 -23.00 36.87 29.45
CA HIS A 374 -21.84 37.76 29.22
C HIS A 374 -20.45 37.38 29.77
N GLY A 375 -19.46 37.59 28.88
CA GLY A 375 -18.02 37.81 29.13
C GLY A 375 -17.14 36.57 28.89
N ASP A 376 -16.13 36.56 28.02
CA ASP A 376 -15.50 37.52 27.10
C ASP A 376 -14.81 36.70 25.99
#